data_AF-A0A7M2WTH3-F1
#
_entry.id   AF-A0A7M2WTH3-F1
#
_cell.length_a   1.000
_cell.length_b   1.000
_cell.length_c   1.000
_cell.angle_alpha   90.00
_cell.angle_beta   90.00
_cell.angle_gamma   90.00
#
_symmetry.space_group_name_H-M   'P 1'
#
loop_
_entity.id
_entity.type
_entity.pdbx_description
1 polymer ?
#
loop_
_entity_poly.entity_id
_entity_poly.type
_entity_poly.pdbx_seq_one_letter_code
_entity_poly.pdbx_strand_id
1 'polypeptide(L)'
;MGLFKSKEERKIEREMKIRAGMRAIEKSIRQQEKFSADFVKNAQHAKKIGDEGQYVFIRNALKKTASVKKMLERQLLSIKNAMLIQQQAAAGAEFAQSMNLMAQEIGRTFGEMDLTKTQVQWEKAVAQASSMEERMEVFIDSMEQTAGQTTSSSEAVTDSEIDRMIMADVLAAESQEMSKLDELESEIAKELGAVKQKD
;
A
#
# COMPACT_ATOMS: atom_id res chain seq x y z
N MET A 1 33.82 -15.93 14.72
CA MET A 1 32.76 -15.36 13.87
C MET A 1 33.11 -13.92 13.60
N GLY A 2 33.28 -13.53 12.34
CA GLY A 2 33.77 -12.20 11.96
C GLY A 2 32.81 -11.08 12.40
N LEU A 3 33.36 -10.01 12.97
CA LEU A 3 32.63 -8.89 13.57
C LEU A 3 31.84 -8.01 12.55
N PHE A 4 31.90 -8.30 11.25
CA PHE A 4 31.32 -7.45 10.20
C PHE A 4 30.56 -8.27 9.17
N LYS A 5 29.26 -7.96 8.99
CA LYS A 5 28.41 -8.50 7.91
C LYS A 5 28.91 -8.05 6.54
N SER A 6 28.85 -8.94 5.55
CA SER A 6 29.21 -8.64 4.16
C SER A 6 28.23 -7.63 3.52
N LYS A 7 28.63 -6.99 2.41
CA LYS A 7 27.73 -6.08 1.67
C LYS A 7 26.46 -6.79 1.19
N GLU A 8 26.59 -8.04 0.77
CA GLU A 8 25.49 -8.92 0.35
C GLU A 8 24.52 -9.18 1.52
N GLU A 9 25.06 -9.57 2.68
CA GLU A 9 24.26 -9.86 3.89
C GLU A 9 23.49 -8.63 4.37
N ARG A 10 24.12 -7.44 4.32
CA ARG A 10 23.45 -6.18 4.66
C ARG A 10 22.34 -5.82 3.67
N LYS A 11 22.53 -6.09 2.37
CA LYS A 11 21.50 -5.87 1.35
C LYS A 11 20.28 -6.76 1.59
N ILE A 12 20.50 -8.04 1.83
CA ILE A 12 19.43 -9.02 2.10
C ILE A 12 18.67 -8.68 3.38
N GLU A 13 19.37 -8.33 4.46
CA GLU A 13 18.74 -7.93 5.72
C GLU A 13 17.88 -6.67 5.57
N ARG A 14 18.35 -5.67 4.82
CA ARG A 14 17.59 -4.46 4.52
C ARG A 14 16.32 -4.78 3.73
N GLU A 15 16.42 -5.59 2.68
CA GLU A 15 15.27 -6.00 1.89
C GLU A 15 14.25 -6.80 2.72
N MET A 16 14.72 -7.65 3.65
CA MET A 16 13.85 -8.35 4.60
C MET A 16 13.13 -7.38 5.55
N LYS A 17 13.84 -6.38 6.11
CA LYS A 17 13.23 -5.36 6.98
C LYS A 17 12.17 -4.54 6.24
N ILE A 18 12.45 -4.11 5.01
CA ILE A 18 11.49 -3.39 4.17
C ILE A 18 10.25 -4.25 3.91
N ARG A 19 10.43 -5.51 3.53
CA ARG A 19 9.31 -6.45 3.34
C ARG A 19 8.51 -6.68 4.61
N ALA A 20 9.16 -6.79 5.77
CA ALA A 20 8.49 -6.91 7.06
C ALA A 20 7.67 -5.64 7.40
N GLY A 21 8.24 -4.45 7.17
CA GLY A 21 7.56 -3.17 7.34
C GLY A 21 6.32 -3.04 6.45
N MET A 22 6.45 -3.38 5.16
CA MET A 22 5.29 -3.40 4.23
C MET A 22 4.17 -4.31 4.72
N ARG A 23 4.50 -5.55 5.15
CA ARG A 23 3.50 -6.48 5.70
C ARG A 23 2.82 -5.93 6.95
N ALA A 24 3.56 -5.24 7.81
CA ALA A 24 3.00 -4.60 9.00
C ALA A 24 2.03 -3.47 8.63
N ILE A 25 2.37 -2.65 7.64
CA ILE A 25 1.48 -1.61 7.11
C ILE A 25 0.23 -2.23 6.49
N GLU A 26 0.36 -3.27 5.67
CA GLU A 26 -0.77 -3.99 5.07
C GLU A 26 -1.71 -4.58 6.14
N LYS A 27 -1.15 -5.17 7.20
CA LYS A 27 -1.93 -5.67 8.33
C LYS A 27 -2.68 -4.54 9.05
N SER A 28 -2.02 -3.39 9.25
CA SER A 28 -2.64 -2.21 9.85
C SER A 28 -3.76 -1.64 8.99
N ILE A 29 -3.61 -1.59 7.66
CA ILE A 29 -4.67 -1.17 6.74
C ILE A 29 -5.90 -2.07 6.90
N ARG A 30 -5.73 -3.40 6.87
CA ARG A 30 -6.82 -4.36 7.09
C ARG A 30 -7.49 -4.19 8.45
N GLN A 31 -6.72 -3.81 9.47
CA GLN A 31 -7.27 -3.55 10.79
C GLN A 31 -8.12 -2.27 10.81
N GLN A 32 -7.68 -1.20 10.14
CA GLN A 32 -8.47 0.03 10.00
C GLN A 32 -9.75 -0.19 9.19
N GLU A 33 -9.75 -1.10 8.21
CA GLU A 33 -10.95 -1.51 7.48
C GLU A 33 -11.98 -2.17 8.39
N LYS A 34 -11.55 -3.08 9.26
CA LYS A 34 -12.44 -3.70 10.25
C LYS A 34 -13.04 -2.66 11.19
N PHE A 35 -12.22 -1.77 11.74
CA PHE A 35 -12.71 -0.68 12.58
C PHE A 35 -13.68 0.24 11.85
N SER A 36 -13.43 0.53 10.57
CA SER A 36 -14.34 1.33 9.76
C SER A 36 -15.70 0.67 9.63
N ALA A 37 -15.75 -0.64 9.35
CA ALA A 37 -16.99 -1.40 9.25
C ALA A 37 -17.77 -1.42 10.58
N ASP A 38 -17.07 -1.59 11.70
CA ASP A 38 -17.69 -1.57 13.03
C ASP A 38 -18.25 -0.18 13.37
N PHE A 39 -17.51 0.89 13.06
CA PHE A 39 -18.00 2.26 13.24
C PHE A 39 -19.21 2.57 12.35
N VAL A 40 -19.25 2.08 11.11
CA VAL A 40 -20.42 2.25 10.23
C VAL A 40 -21.66 1.59 10.84
N LYS A 41 -21.56 0.34 11.29
CA LYS A 41 -22.67 -0.37 11.97
C LYS A 41 -23.15 0.38 13.20
N ASN A 42 -22.22 0.87 14.03
CA ASN A 42 -22.55 1.62 15.23
C ASN A 42 -23.21 2.97 14.90
N ALA A 43 -22.76 3.66 13.85
CA ALA A 43 -23.38 4.91 13.40
C ALA A 43 -24.80 4.68 12.91
N GLN A 44 -25.04 3.61 12.14
CA GLN A 44 -26.38 3.23 11.70
C GLN A 44 -27.30 2.93 12.89
N HIS A 45 -26.80 2.21 13.90
CA HIS A 45 -27.57 1.93 15.10
C HIS A 45 -27.89 3.21 15.89
N ALA A 46 -26.91 4.08 16.12
CA ALA A 46 -27.11 5.38 16.78
C ALA A 46 -28.19 6.22 16.07
N LYS A 47 -28.17 6.24 14.74
CA LYS A 47 -29.18 6.92 13.92
C LYS A 47 -30.57 6.29 14.06
N LYS A 48 -30.67 4.96 14.11
CA LYS A 48 -31.94 4.22 14.29
C LYS A 48 -32.59 4.50 15.65
N ILE A 49 -31.79 4.66 16.70
CA ILE A 49 -32.29 4.96 18.06
C ILE A 49 -32.48 6.46 18.32
N GLY A 50 -32.16 7.32 17.35
CA GLY A 50 -32.28 8.78 17.47
C GLY A 50 -31.22 9.44 18.36
N ASP A 51 -30.12 8.75 18.68
CA ASP A 51 -29.02 9.29 19.47
C ASP A 51 -28.04 10.06 18.57
N GLU A 52 -28.38 11.32 18.32
CA GLU A 52 -27.58 12.21 17.47
C GLU A 52 -26.20 12.50 18.06
N GLY A 53 -26.06 12.51 19.39
CA GLY A 53 -24.78 12.73 20.06
C GLY A 53 -23.79 11.60 19.78
N GLN A 54 -24.24 10.35 19.93
CA GLN A 54 -23.44 9.18 19.57
C GLN A 54 -23.20 9.10 18.06
N TYR A 55 -24.18 9.42 17.23
CA TYR A 55 -24.02 9.45 15.78
C TYR A 55 -22.87 10.38 15.35
N VAL A 56 -22.86 11.62 15.84
CA VAL A 56 -21.80 12.60 15.54
C VAL A 56 -20.44 12.15 16.08
N PHE A 57 -20.39 11.58 17.29
CA PHE A 57 -19.16 11.04 17.86
C PHE A 57 -18.57 9.93 16.99
N ILE A 58 -19.39 8.97 16.58
CA ILE A 58 -18.98 7.84 15.74
C ILE A 58 -18.56 8.33 14.34
N ARG A 59 -19.26 9.31 13.77
CA ARG A 59 -18.88 9.94 12.49
C ARG A 59 -17.46 10.52 12.56
N ASN A 60 -17.14 11.22 13.65
CA ASN A 60 -15.80 11.77 13.87
C ASN A 60 -14.73 10.69 14.07
N ALA A 61 -15.06 9.59 14.76
CA ALA A 61 -14.16 8.45 14.91
C ALA A 61 -13.88 7.78 13.55
N LEU A 62 -14.92 7.53 12.75
CA LEU A 62 -14.84 6.98 11.41
C LEU A 62 -13.98 7.87 10.48
N LYS A 63 -14.13 9.20 10.57
CA LYS A 63 -13.29 10.17 9.86
C LYS A 63 -11.80 10.04 10.20
N LYS A 64 -11.46 9.88 11.48
CA LYS A 64 -10.08 9.66 11.92
C LYS A 64 -9.54 8.32 11.39
N THR A 65 -10.31 7.24 11.52
CA THR A 65 -9.96 5.91 11.00
C THR A 65 -9.70 5.94 9.49
N ALA A 66 -10.57 6.58 8.71
CA ALA A 66 -10.41 6.71 7.26
C ALA A 66 -9.17 7.55 6.90
N SER A 67 -8.87 8.61 7.67
CA SER A 67 -7.68 9.43 7.46
C SER A 67 -6.39 8.64 7.71
N VAL A 68 -6.35 7.85 8.80
CA VAL A 68 -5.23 6.95 9.10
C VAL A 68 -5.06 5.88 8.02
N LYS A 69 -6.16 5.30 7.53
CA LYS A 69 -6.12 4.34 6.42
C LYS A 69 -5.51 4.95 5.15
N LYS A 70 -6.00 6.11 4.70
CA LYS A 70 -5.45 6.82 3.53
C LYS A 70 -3.95 7.12 3.68
N MET A 71 -3.52 7.55 4.87
CA MET A 71 -2.11 7.78 5.17
C MET A 71 -1.27 6.51 5.03
N LEU A 72 -1.71 5.39 5.60
CA LEU A 72 -1.01 4.10 5.52
C LEU A 72 -0.93 3.58 4.08
N GLU A 73 -2.01 3.71 3.31
CA GLU A 73 -2.03 3.34 1.88
C GLU A 73 -1.05 4.18 1.07
N ARG A 74 -0.99 5.50 1.32
CA ARG A 74 0.00 6.38 0.70
C ARG A 74 1.41 5.98 1.06
N GLN A 75 1.70 5.70 2.33
CA GLN A 75 3.01 5.23 2.78
C GLN A 75 3.41 3.92 2.09
N LEU A 76 2.50 2.95 2.01
CA LEU A 76 2.73 1.69 1.32
C LEU A 76 3.05 1.91 -0.16
N LEU A 77 2.31 2.80 -0.83
CA LEU A 77 2.56 3.15 -2.22
C LEU A 77 3.92 3.82 -2.41
N SER A 78 4.28 4.77 -1.54
CA SER A 78 5.59 5.43 -1.57
C SER A 78 6.73 4.41 -1.42
N ILE A 79 6.62 3.46 -0.49
CA ILE A 79 7.63 2.40 -0.31
C ILE A 79 7.73 1.52 -1.56
N LYS A 80 6.60 1.12 -2.15
CA LYS A 80 6.59 0.32 -3.39
C LYS A 80 7.26 1.06 -4.55
N ASN A 81 6.95 2.34 -4.74
CA ASN A 81 7.56 3.17 -5.78
C ASN A 81 9.06 3.33 -5.56
N ALA A 82 9.46 3.55 -4.31
CA ALA A 82 10.86 3.69 -3.97
C ALA A 82 11.64 2.38 -4.24
N MET A 83 11.06 1.21 -3.94
CA MET A 83 11.65 -0.10 -4.30
C MET A 83 11.81 -0.28 -5.82
N LEU A 84 10.83 0.17 -6.62
CA LEU A 84 10.94 0.12 -8.08
C LEU A 84 12.09 0.99 -8.59
N ILE A 85 12.24 2.20 -8.04
CA ILE A 85 13.36 3.10 -8.37
C ILE A 85 14.70 2.44 -7.99
N GLN A 86 14.78 1.79 -6.82
CA GLN A 86 15.98 1.06 -6.40
C GLN A 86 16.32 -0.07 -7.39
N GLN A 87 15.32 -0.87 -7.80
CA GLN A 87 15.53 -1.94 -8.77
C GLN A 87 15.98 -1.41 -10.13
N GLN A 88 15.40 -0.29 -10.57
CA GLN A 88 15.81 0.39 -11.81
C GLN A 88 17.25 0.92 -11.73
N ALA A 89 17.64 1.51 -10.60
CA ALA A 89 19.00 1.99 -10.37
C ALA A 89 20.01 0.82 -10.35
N ALA A 90 19.67 -0.29 -9.70
CA ALA A 90 20.50 -1.49 -9.67
C ALA A 90 20.70 -2.10 -11.08
N ALA A 91 19.63 -2.20 -11.87
CA ALA A 91 19.72 -2.67 -13.26
C ALA A 91 20.57 -1.72 -14.13
N GLY A 92 20.46 -0.41 -13.92
CA GLY A 92 21.30 0.58 -14.59
C GLY A 92 22.79 0.46 -14.20
N ALA A 93 23.08 0.21 -12.93
CA ALA A 93 24.45 -0.01 -12.44
C ALA A 93 25.06 -1.30 -13.01
N GLU A 94 24.31 -2.40 -13.05
CA GLU A 94 24.72 -3.67 -13.64
C GLU A 94 24.98 -3.55 -15.14
N PHE A 95 24.10 -2.84 -15.86
CA PHE A 95 24.30 -2.52 -17.28
C PHE A 95 25.57 -1.69 -17.52
N ALA A 96 25.81 -0.66 -16.71
CA ALA A 96 27.02 0.16 -16.84
C ALA A 96 28.29 -0.65 -16.51
N GLN A 97 28.23 -1.59 -15.58
CA GLN A 97 29.33 -2.53 -15.29
C GLN A 97 29.60 -3.48 -16.45
N SER A 98 28.58 -4.08 -17.05
CA SER A 98 28.74 -4.98 -18.21
C SER A 98 29.29 -4.26 -19.44
N MET A 99 28.85 -3.02 -19.67
CA MET A 99 29.41 -2.14 -20.70
C MET A 99 30.88 -1.79 -20.46
N ASN A 100 31.29 -1.57 -19.21
CA ASN A 100 32.70 -1.34 -18.87
C ASN A 100 33.56 -2.58 -19.16
N LEU A 101 33.08 -3.77 -18.82
CA LEU A 101 33.76 -5.04 -19.14
C LEU A 101 33.92 -5.21 -20.66
N MET A 102 32.85 -4.99 -21.43
CA MET A 102 32.90 -5.03 -22.90
C MET A 102 33.85 -3.98 -23.48
N ALA A 103 33.84 -2.75 -22.97
CA ALA A 103 34.76 -1.70 -23.42
C ALA A 103 36.23 -2.05 -23.16
N GLN A 104 36.55 -2.70 -22.02
CA GLN A 104 37.89 -3.20 -21.73
C GLN A 104 38.31 -4.34 -22.66
N GLU A 105 37.41 -5.27 -22.98
CA GLU A 105 37.69 -6.36 -23.93
C GLU A 105 37.89 -5.84 -25.36
N ILE A 106 37.07 -4.88 -25.80
CA ILE A 106 37.21 -4.22 -27.11
C ILE A 106 38.51 -3.42 -27.17
N GLY A 107 38.85 -2.67 -26.10
CA GLY A 107 40.11 -1.93 -26.03
C GLY A 107 41.35 -2.83 -26.11
N ARG A 108 41.30 -4.03 -25.49
CA ARG A 108 42.36 -5.04 -25.61
C ARG A 108 42.46 -5.65 -27.01
N THR A 109 41.35 -5.78 -27.73
CA THR A 109 41.33 -6.41 -29.06
C THR A 109 41.58 -5.45 -30.21
N PHE A 110 41.21 -4.17 -30.09
CA PHE A 110 41.23 -3.22 -31.20
C PHE A 110 42.24 -2.07 -31.10
N GLY A 111 42.90 -1.85 -29.95
CA GLY A 111 43.96 -0.86 -29.80
C GLY A 111 43.49 0.60 -29.97
N GLU A 112 43.56 1.38 -28.89
CA GLU A 112 43.40 2.85 -28.87
C GLU A 112 42.24 3.45 -29.70
N MET A 113 41.04 2.86 -29.65
CA MET A 113 39.84 3.69 -29.84
C MET A 113 39.68 4.59 -28.60
N ASP A 114 39.40 5.88 -28.79
CA ASP A 114 39.20 6.89 -27.72
C ASP A 114 37.95 6.58 -26.88
N LEU A 115 38.04 5.51 -26.11
CA LEU A 115 37.04 5.01 -25.16
C LEU A 115 37.16 5.70 -23.80
N THR A 116 38.15 6.58 -23.62
CA THR A 116 38.46 7.23 -22.34
C THR A 116 37.33 8.16 -21.88
N LYS A 117 36.77 8.97 -22.79
CA LYS A 117 35.59 9.80 -22.51
C LYS A 117 34.36 8.97 -22.19
N THR A 118 34.19 7.87 -22.92
CA THR A 118 33.11 6.91 -22.74
C THR A 118 33.22 6.28 -21.34
N GLN A 119 34.41 5.79 -20.96
CA GLN A 119 34.71 5.23 -19.65
C GLN A 119 34.42 6.20 -18.49
N VAL A 120 34.83 7.47 -18.60
CA VAL A 120 34.57 8.49 -17.56
C VAL A 120 33.09 8.80 -17.42
N GLN A 121 32.34 8.89 -18.53
CA GLN A 121 30.89 9.11 -18.47
C GLN A 121 30.16 7.90 -17.84
N TRP A 122 30.64 6.67 -18.10
CA TRP A 122 30.09 5.45 -17.50
C TRP A 122 30.43 5.32 -16.01
N GLU A 123 31.67 5.58 -15.59
CA GLU A 123 32.06 5.59 -14.18
C GLU A 123 31.24 6.62 -13.39
N LYS A 124 30.96 7.79 -13.98
CA LYS A 124 30.09 8.80 -13.38
C LYS A 124 28.65 8.32 -13.22
N ALA A 125 28.11 7.58 -14.21
CA ALA A 125 26.77 7.00 -14.14
C ALA A 125 26.68 5.89 -13.08
N VAL A 126 27.70 5.03 -12.96
CA VAL A 126 27.80 4.01 -11.90
C VAL A 126 27.86 4.66 -10.52
N ALA A 127 28.72 5.67 -10.35
CA ALA A 127 28.85 6.38 -9.09
C ALA A 127 27.55 7.10 -8.69
N GLN A 128 26.83 7.71 -9.65
CA GLN A 128 25.53 8.31 -9.40
C GLN A 128 24.47 7.26 -9.01
N ALA A 129 24.44 6.10 -9.66
CA ALA A 129 23.53 5.01 -9.30
C ALA A 129 23.80 4.48 -7.89
N SER A 130 25.07 4.27 -7.51
CA SER A 130 25.45 3.90 -6.15
C SER A 130 25.08 4.98 -5.12
N SER A 131 25.23 6.26 -5.45
CA SER A 131 24.80 7.36 -4.57
C SER A 131 23.28 7.43 -4.39
N MET A 132 22.51 6.94 -5.37
CA MET A 132 21.06 6.89 -5.30
C MET A 132 20.59 5.79 -4.34
N GLU A 133 21.29 4.65 -4.29
CA GLU A 133 21.06 3.61 -3.28
C GLU A 133 21.32 4.12 -1.85
N GLU A 134 22.36 4.92 -1.65
CA GLU A 134 22.69 5.51 -0.34
C GLU A 134 21.71 6.62 0.08
N ARG A 135 21.24 7.44 -0.88
CA ARG A 135 20.19 8.44 -0.63
C ARG A 135 18.85 7.80 -0.29
N MET A 136 18.57 6.67 -0.92
CA MET A 136 17.38 5.86 -0.67
C MET A 136 17.40 5.26 0.75
N GLU A 137 18.57 4.90 1.27
CA GLU A 137 18.76 4.48 2.66
C GLU A 137 18.40 5.59 3.65
N VAL A 138 18.93 6.80 3.43
CA VAL A 138 18.59 7.98 4.24
C VAL A 138 17.10 8.33 4.15
N PHE A 139 16.50 8.18 2.96
CA PHE A 139 15.07 8.42 2.76
C PHE A 139 14.21 7.43 3.56
N ILE A 140 14.52 6.14 3.53
CA ILE A 140 13.79 5.12 4.30
C ILE A 140 13.92 5.37 5.81
N ASP A 141 15.13 5.63 6.30
CA ASP A 141 15.36 5.93 7.72
C ASP A 141 14.58 7.19 8.15
N SER A 142 14.56 8.21 7.29
CA SER A 142 13.77 9.43 7.54
C SER A 142 12.25 9.17 7.51
N MET A 143 11.76 8.25 6.67
CA MET A 143 10.35 7.86 6.64
C MET A 143 9.96 7.06 7.89
N GLU A 144 10.82 6.19 8.39
CA GLU A 144 10.60 5.47 9.66
C GLU A 144 10.48 6.47 10.82
N GLN A 145 11.35 7.47 10.83
CA GLN A 145 11.32 8.56 11.81
C GLN A 145 10.09 9.47 11.67
N THR A 146 9.65 9.76 10.44
CA THR A 146 8.50 10.64 10.15
C THR A 146 7.16 9.95 10.40
N ALA A 147 7.07 8.64 10.17
CA ALA A 147 5.90 7.82 10.53
C ALA A 147 5.62 7.84 12.04
N GLY A 148 6.64 8.09 12.88
CA GLY A 148 6.49 8.32 14.31
C GLY A 148 5.96 9.71 14.70
N GLN A 149 5.88 10.69 13.78
CA GLN A 149 5.67 12.10 14.13
C GLN A 149 4.58 12.88 13.38
N THR A 150 3.85 12.34 12.41
CA THR A 150 2.96 13.19 11.58
C THR A 150 1.46 12.93 11.73
N THR A 151 0.84 13.78 12.56
CA THR A 151 -0.62 13.95 12.73
C THR A 151 -1.16 15.18 11.98
N SER A 152 -0.48 15.67 10.93
CA SER A 152 -0.86 16.95 10.32
C SER A 152 -0.93 16.90 8.79
N SER A 153 -2.17 17.04 8.30
CA SER A 153 -2.58 17.76 7.09
C SER A 153 -1.98 17.32 5.75
N SER A 154 -2.46 16.20 5.20
CA SER A 154 -2.44 15.96 3.75
C SER A 154 -3.56 14.96 3.42
N GLU A 155 -4.64 15.49 2.82
CA GLU A 155 -5.96 14.86 2.55
C GLU A 155 -6.81 14.53 3.78
N ALA A 156 -7.41 15.56 4.37
CA ALA A 156 -8.47 15.35 5.36
C ALA A 156 -9.70 14.75 4.66
N VAL A 157 -10.14 13.58 5.14
CA VAL A 157 -11.39 12.94 4.69
C VAL A 157 -12.56 13.91 4.96
N THR A 158 -13.38 14.19 3.96
CA THR A 158 -14.49 15.14 4.08
C THR A 158 -15.69 14.49 4.77
N ASP A 159 -16.51 15.29 5.44
CA ASP A 159 -17.72 14.80 6.11
C ASP A 159 -18.69 14.13 5.11
N SER A 160 -18.77 14.67 3.88
CA SER A 160 -19.56 14.11 2.79
C SER A 160 -19.09 12.72 2.32
N GLU A 161 -17.80 12.42 2.42
CA GLU A 161 -17.27 11.08 2.13
C GLU A 161 -17.71 10.10 3.22
N ILE A 162 -17.71 10.52 4.49
CA ILE A 162 -18.12 9.69 5.62
C ILE A 162 -19.62 9.38 5.56
N ASP A 163 -20.45 10.38 5.27
CA ASP A 163 -21.89 10.17 5.15
C ASP A 163 -22.23 9.20 4.00
N ARG A 164 -21.51 9.30 2.87
CA ARG A 164 -21.62 8.35 1.76
C ARG A 164 -21.20 6.94 2.14
N MET A 165 -20.13 6.77 2.93
CA MET A 165 -19.72 5.46 3.42
C MET A 165 -20.80 4.81 4.29
N ILE A 166 -21.43 5.59 5.19
CA ILE A 166 -22.49 5.08 6.05
C ILE A 166 -23.72 4.67 5.23
N MET A 167 -24.10 5.47 4.23
CA MET A 167 -25.27 5.20 3.38
C MET A 167 -25.05 4.08 2.36
N ALA A 168 -23.85 3.95 1.79
CA ALA A 168 -23.55 2.89 0.83
C ALA A 168 -23.72 1.50 1.44
N ASP A 169 -23.32 1.32 2.71
CA ASP A 169 -23.52 0.06 3.44
C ASP A 169 -25.00 -0.21 3.75
N VAL A 170 -25.83 0.83 3.97
CA VAL A 170 -27.28 0.66 4.15
C VAL A 170 -27.91 0.14 2.86
N LEU A 171 -27.61 0.77 1.71
CA LEU A 171 -28.14 0.34 0.42
C LEU A 171 -27.68 -1.08 0.05
N ALA A 172 -26.42 -1.42 0.33
CA ALA A 172 -25.92 -2.77 0.13
C ALA A 172 -26.62 -3.79 1.04
N ALA A 173 -26.81 -3.46 2.33
CA ALA A 173 -27.53 -4.32 3.27
C ALA A 173 -29.00 -4.52 2.86
N GLU A 174 -29.70 -3.45 2.47
CA GLU A 174 -31.08 -3.51 1.98
C GLU A 174 -31.20 -4.35 0.70
N SER A 175 -30.24 -4.23 -0.24
CA SER A 175 -30.23 -5.07 -1.45
C SER A 175 -30.03 -6.56 -1.15
N GLN A 176 -29.20 -6.90 -0.16
CA GLN A 176 -28.99 -8.27 0.27
C GLN A 176 -30.19 -8.83 1.04
N GLU A 177 -30.87 -8.02 1.83
CA GLU A 177 -32.13 -8.40 2.48
C GLU A 177 -33.24 -8.63 1.46
N MET A 178 -33.39 -7.76 0.45
CA MET A 178 -34.36 -7.96 -0.63
C MET A 178 -34.08 -9.25 -1.41
N SER A 179 -32.82 -9.54 -1.76
CA SER A 179 -32.48 -10.79 -2.45
C SER A 179 -32.84 -12.04 -1.64
N LYS A 180 -32.70 -11.99 -0.31
CA LYS A 180 -33.11 -13.11 0.56
C LYS A 180 -34.62 -13.23 0.68
N LEU A 181 -35.33 -12.10 0.69
CA LEU A 181 -36.80 -12.10 0.66
C LEU A 181 -37.31 -12.71 -0.65
N ASP A 182 -36.73 -12.36 -1.79
CA ASP A 182 -37.07 -12.94 -3.09
C ASP A 182 -36.84 -14.46 -3.14
N GLU A 183 -35.74 -14.94 -2.54
CA GLU A 183 -35.46 -16.38 -2.40
C GLU A 183 -36.51 -17.09 -1.52
N LEU A 184 -36.85 -16.52 -0.36
CA LEU A 184 -37.86 -17.06 0.53
C LEU A 184 -39.27 -17.03 -0.09
N GLU A 185 -39.62 -15.97 -0.82
CA GLU A 185 -40.88 -15.88 -1.55
C GLU A 185 -40.98 -16.96 -2.64
N SER A 186 -39.88 -17.23 -3.34
CA SER A 186 -39.79 -18.30 -4.34
C SER A 186 -39.95 -19.69 -3.71
N GLU A 187 -39.34 -19.93 -2.55
CA GLU A 187 -39.52 -21.18 -1.79
C GLU A 187 -40.95 -21.36 -1.30
N ILE A 188 -41.57 -20.32 -0.74
CA ILE A 188 -42.97 -20.35 -0.28
C ILE A 188 -43.93 -20.59 -1.47
N ALA A 189 -43.70 -19.93 -2.62
CA ALA A 189 -44.51 -20.13 -3.82
C ALA A 189 -44.40 -21.58 -4.34
N LYS A 190 -43.22 -22.19 -4.25
CA LYS A 190 -42.98 -23.58 -4.62
C LYS A 190 -43.68 -24.57 -3.69
N GLU A 191 -43.68 -24.31 -2.38
CA GLU A 191 -44.41 -25.14 -1.41
C GLU A 191 -45.93 -24.99 -1.54
N LEU A 192 -46.46 -23.77 -1.71
CA LEU A 192 -47.89 -23.55 -1.94
C LEU A 192 -48.39 -24.11 -3.28
N GLY A 193 -47.55 -24.10 -4.32
CA GLY A 193 -47.84 -24.75 -5.60
C GLY A 193 -47.88 -26.28 -5.51
N ALA A 194 -47.08 -26.88 -4.65
CA ALA A 194 -47.09 -28.33 -4.39
C ALA A 194 -48.30 -28.78 -3.54
N VAL A 195 -48.81 -27.92 -2.66
CA VAL A 195 -50.01 -28.20 -1.85
C VAL A 195 -51.28 -28.21 -2.71
N LYS A 196 -51.37 -27.35 -3.74
CA LYS A 196 -52.54 -27.31 -4.66
C LYS A 196 -52.66 -28.50 -5.64
N GLN A 197 -51.64 -29.35 -5.77
CA GLN A 197 -51.68 -30.54 -6.66
C GLN A 197 -52.02 -31.84 -5.92
N LYS A 198 -52.28 -31.80 -4.62
CA LYS A 198 -52.53 -32.99 -3.78
C LYS A 198 -53.96 -33.14 -3.24
N ASP A 199 -54.85 -32.21 -3.55
CA ASP A 199 -56.31 -32.32 -3.32
C ASP A 199 -57.05 -32.55 -4.65
#